data_AF-A0A847L0I4-F1
#
_entry.id   AF-A0A847L0I4-F1
#
_cell.length_a   1.000
_cell.length_b   1.000
_cell.length_c   1.000
_cell.angle_alpha   90.00
_cell.angle_beta   90.00
_cell.angle_gamma   90.00
#
_symmetry.space_group_name_H-M   'P 1'
#
loop_
_entity.id
_entity.type
_entity.pdbx_description
1 polymer ?
#
loop_
_entity_poly.entity_id
_entity_poly.type
_entity_poly.pdbx_seq_one_letter_code
_entity_poly.pdbx_strand_id
1 'polypeptide(L)' 'MKKITGRVLQEEGQPLFGVTISTNNTEVSTDMNGYFTVYISENSNLILKYPGYRTQNIKPSTTASINIIMIHE' A
#
# COMPACT_ATOMS: atom_id res chain seq x y z
N MET A 1 8.58 -14.16 -7.74
CA MET A 1 7.88 -12.87 -7.59
C MET A 1 6.48 -13.12 -7.10
N LYS A 2 6.00 -12.37 -6.11
CA LYS A 2 4.66 -12.51 -5.55
C LYS A 2 3.80 -11.31 -5.93
N LYS A 3 2.59 -11.57 -6.41
CA LYS A 3 1.58 -10.53 -6.64
C LYS A 3 0.91 -10.19 -5.32
N ILE A 4 0.99 -8.93 -4.90
CA ILE A 4 0.21 -8.39 -3.79
C ILE A 4 -0.84 -7.47 -4.37
N THR A 5 -2.07 -7.64 -3.91
CA THR A 5 -3.17 -6.72 -4.15
C THR A 5 -3.60 -6.11 -2.83
N GLY A 6 -4.21 -4.95 -2.86
CA GLY A 6 -4.73 -4.38 -1.64
C GLY A 6 -5.53 -3.13 -1.86
N ARG A 7 -6.03 -2.59 -0.75
CA ARG A 7 -6.77 -1.34 -0.71
C ARG A 7 -6.24 -0.45 0.41
N VAL A 8 -6.04 0.82 0.10
CA VAL A 8 -5.63 1.84 1.06
C VAL A 8 -6.81 2.76 1.35
N LEU A 9 -7.08 2.99 2.63
CA LEU A 9 -8.13 3.85 3.13
C LEU A 9 -7.56 4.89 4.10
N GLN A 10 -8.31 5.95 4.35
CA GLN A 10 -8.12 6.85 5.50
C GLN A 10 -8.84 6.31 6.75
N GLU A 11 -8.63 6.94 7.91
CA GLU A 11 -9.14 6.47 9.21
C GLU A 11 -10.68 6.40 9.26
N GLU A 12 -11.35 7.24 8.47
CA GLU A 12 -12.81 7.29 8.31
C GLU A 12 -13.36 6.16 7.42
N GLY A 13 -12.48 5.29 6.89
CA GLY A 13 -12.84 4.17 6.02
C GLY A 13 -13.07 4.54 4.55
N GLN A 14 -12.85 5.80 4.19
CA GLN A 14 -12.93 6.28 2.80
C GLN A 14 -11.69 5.84 1.98
N PRO A 15 -11.83 5.59 0.67
CA PRO A 15 -10.69 5.24 -0.18
C PRO A 15 -9.69 6.39 -0.27
N LEU A 16 -8.39 6.06 -0.31
CA LEU A 16 -7.34 7.04 -0.47
C LEU A 16 -6.64 6.87 -1.82
N PHE A 17 -6.88 7.81 -2.73
CA PHE A 17 -6.34 7.84 -4.08
C PHE A 17 -4.92 8.42 -4.11
N GLY A 18 -4.05 7.83 -4.94
CA GLY A 18 -2.71 8.36 -5.19
C GLY A 18 -1.69 8.08 -4.10
N VAL A 19 -1.98 7.15 -3.18
CA VAL A 19 -0.98 6.68 -2.20
C VAL A 19 0.13 5.97 -2.96
N THR A 20 1.37 6.37 -2.74
CA THR A 20 2.53 5.72 -3.33
C THR A 20 2.88 4.48 -2.52
N ILE A 21 3.00 3.33 -3.20
CA ILE A 21 3.48 2.07 -2.65
C ILE A 21 4.78 1.71 -3.34
N SER A 22 5.88 1.82 -2.61
CA SER A 22 7.21 1.47 -3.09
C SER A 22 7.66 0.14 -2.48
N THR A 23 8.24 -0.71 -3.30
CA THR A 23 9.03 -1.90 -2.94
C THR A 23 10.39 -1.77 -3.62
N ASN A 24 11.41 -2.49 -3.16
CA ASN A 24 12.83 -2.41 -3.61
C ASN A 24 13.06 -1.83 -5.01
N ASN A 25 12.39 -2.37 -6.05
CA ASN A 25 12.56 -1.98 -7.45
C ASN A 25 11.25 -1.58 -8.16
N THR A 26 10.14 -1.40 -7.46
CA THR A 26 8.86 -1.12 -8.11
C THR A 26 8.06 -0.13 -7.29
N GLU A 27 7.43 0.81 -7.98
CA GLU A 27 6.54 1.78 -7.39
C GLU A 27 5.22 1.77 -8.14
N VAL A 28 4.13 1.77 -7.39
CA VAL A 28 2.77 1.89 -7.92
C VAL A 28 1.98 2.88 -7.06
N SER A 29 0.90 3.42 -7.59
CA SER A 29 -0.02 4.27 -6.84
C SER A 29 -1.41 3.64 -6.74
N THR A 30 -2.16 3.96 -5.69
CA THR A 30 -3.57 3.54 -5.59
C THR A 30 -4.45 4.21 -6.64
N ASP A 31 -5.46 3.48 -7.11
CA ASP A 31 -6.52 4.01 -7.96
C ASP A 31 -7.57 4.81 -7.17
N MET A 32 -8.57 5.38 -7.88
CA MET A 32 -9.60 6.24 -7.28
C MET A 32 -10.43 5.55 -6.18
N ASN A 33 -10.44 4.22 -6.16
CA ASN A 33 -11.13 3.41 -5.16
C ASN A 33 -10.17 2.92 -4.05
N GLY A 34 -8.92 3.38 -4.07
CA GLY A 34 -7.86 3.03 -3.13
C GLY A 34 -7.15 1.72 -3.46
N TYR A 35 -7.45 1.05 -4.57
CA TYR A 35 -6.86 -0.25 -4.89
C TYR A 35 -5.47 -0.13 -5.49
N PHE A 36 -4.61 -1.11 -5.21
CA PHE A 36 -3.31 -1.25 -5.85
C PHE A 36 -3.00 -2.72 -6.17
N THR A 37 -2.07 -2.91 -7.10
CA THR A 37 -1.45 -4.20 -7.39
C THR A 37 0.04 -3.98 -7.60
N VAL A 38 0.87 -4.75 -6.90
CA VAL A 38 2.33 -4.65 -7.01
C VAL A 38 2.95 -6.05 -7.00
N TYR A 39 4.04 -6.21 -7.73
CA TYR A 39 4.84 -7.43 -7.72
C TYR A 39 6.06 -7.22 -6.83
N ILE A 40 6.29 -8.12 -5.88
CA ILE A 40 7.40 -8.05 -4.93
C ILE A 40 8.31 -9.27 -5.05
N SER A 41 9.59 -9.08 -4.76
CA SER A 41 10.49 -10.19 -4.39
C SER A 41 10.07 -10.78 -3.05
N GLU A 42 10.45 -12.03 -2.80
CA GLU A 42 10.16 -12.69 -1.52
C GLU A 42 10.72 -11.86 -0.35
N ASN A 43 9.97 -11.83 0.76
CA ASN A 43 10.33 -11.11 1.99
C ASN A 43 10.54 -9.60 1.85
N SER A 44 10.10 -8.96 0.76
CA SER A 44 10.20 -7.51 0.60
C SER A 44 9.04 -6.79 1.30
N ASN A 45 9.34 -5.65 1.91
CA ASN A 45 8.32 -4.81 2.54
C ASN A 45 7.72 -3.82 1.54
N LEU A 46 6.50 -3.38 1.85
CA LEU A 46 5.84 -2.27 1.18
C LEU A 46 6.05 -1.01 2.01
N ILE A 47 6.51 0.06 1.36
CA ILE A 47 6.62 1.39 1.96
C ILE A 47 5.50 2.25 1.37
N LEU A 48 4.59 2.71 2.22
CA LEU A 48 3.47 3.55 1.83
C LEU A 48 3.74 5.01 2.21
N LYS A 49 3.55 5.91 1.26
CA LYS A 49 3.74 7.35 1.42
C LYS A 49 2.57 8.13 0.83
N TYR A 50 2.15 9.15 1.56
CA TYR A 50 1.17 10.12 1.08
C TYR A 50 1.31 11.43 1.87
N PRO A 51 1.23 12.62 1.22
CA PRO A 51 1.37 13.90 1.92
C PRO A 51 0.36 14.06 3.06
N GLY A 52 0.82 14.47 4.24
CA GLY A 52 -0.01 14.64 5.44
C GLY A 52 -0.23 13.36 6.26
N TYR A 53 0.38 12.24 5.87
CA TYR A 53 0.23 10.96 6.56
C TYR A 53 1.59 10.35 6.93
N ARG A 54 1.58 9.58 8.01
CA ARG A 54 2.75 8.85 8.48
C ARG A 54 3.17 7.82 7.44
N THR A 55 4.48 7.78 7.15
CA THR A 55 5.04 6.71 6.32
C THR A 55 4.88 5.37 7.03
N GLN A 56 4.29 4.39 6.34
CA GLN A 56 4.08 3.05 6.89
C GLN A 56 4.93 2.02 6.18
N ASN A 57 5.52 1.12 6.96
CA ASN A 57 6.33 0.00 6.46
C ASN A 57 5.61 -1.30 6.79
N ILE A 58 5.02 -1.91 5.76
CA ILE A 58 4.16 -3.08 5.89
C ILE A 58 4.88 -4.29 5.35
N LYS A 59 5.01 -5.33 6.18
CA LYS A 59 5.45 -6.64 5.73
C LYS A 59 4.23 -7.42 5.23
N PRO A 60 4.04 -7.59 3.91
CA PRO A 60 2.88 -8.31 3.39
C PRO A 60 2.93 -9.77 3.88
N SER A 61 1.82 -10.25 4.45
CA SER A 61 1.69 -11.63 4.93
C SER A 61 1.65 -12.63 3.75
N THR A 62 1.50 -13.92 4.04
CA THR A 62 1.29 -14.95 3.01
C THR A 62 0.03 -14.74 2.19
N THR A 63 -0.95 -13.96 2.67
CA THR A 63 -2.19 -13.64 1.96
C THR A 63 -1.97 -12.72 0.76
N ALA A 64 -2.73 -12.92 -0.31
CA ALA A 64 -2.60 -12.17 -1.58
C ALA A 64 -3.28 -10.79 -1.57
N SER A 65 -4.07 -10.49 -0.54
CA SER A 65 -4.83 -9.24 -0.40
C SER A 65 -4.64 -8.61 0.98
N ILE A 66 -4.41 -7.29 1.02
CA ILE A 66 -4.21 -6.52 2.25
C ILE A 66 -5.01 -5.22 2.23
N ASN A 67 -5.67 -4.90 3.35
CA ASN A 67 -6.26 -3.58 3.57
C ASN A 67 -5.38 -2.79 4.52
N ILE A 68 -5.08 -1.54 4.17
CA ILE A 68 -4.18 -0.66 4.91
C ILE A 68 -4.91 0.65 5.22
N ILE A 69 -4.87 1.08 6.48
CA ILE A 69 -5.38 2.38 6.90
C ILE A 69 -4.19 3.33 7.03
N MET A 70 -4.20 4.47 6.33
CA MET A 70 -3.19 5.51 6.50
C MET A 70 -3.49 6.33 7.74
N ILE A 71 -2.48 6.53 8.58
CA ILE A 71 -2.57 7.30 9.83
C ILE A 71 -2.14 8.72 9.52
N HIS A 72 -3.01 9.69 9.75
CA HIS A 72 -2.67 11.10 9.60
C HIS A 72 -1.54 11.48 10.58
N GLU A 73 -0.67 12.40 10.20
CA GLU A 73 0.41 12.85 11.11
C GLU A 73 -0.13 13.52 12.37
#